data_AF-A0A8S0G0N9-F1
#
_entry.id   AF-A0A8S0G0N9-F1
#
_cell.length_a   1.000
_cell.length_b   1.000
_cell.length_c   1.000
_cell.angle_alpha   90.00
_cell.angle_beta   90.00
_cell.angle_gamma   90.00
#
_symmetry.space_group_name_H-M   'P 1'
#
loop_
_entity.id
_entity.type
_entity.pdbx_description
1 polymer ?
#
loop_
_entity_poly.entity_id
_entity_poly.type
_entity_poly.pdbx_seq_one_letter_code
_entity_poly.pdbx_strand_id
1 'polypeptide(L)'
;MKENNSRREFLSQSGKMVTAAALFGTSVPLAHAGVAGTLNCEANNTMKITDPHYYLDNVLLETGFDYENGVAVQTRTARQTVEIQDGKIVALRENKQHPDATLPHYDAGGKLMLPTTRDMHIHLDKTFYGGPWRSLNRPAGTTIQDMIKLEQKMLPELHGNRTRRNGRKN
;
A
#
# COMPACT_ATOMS: atom_id res chain seq x y z
N MET A 1 17.30 -8.52 29.95
CA MET A 1 16.70 -8.54 28.59
C MET A 1 15.72 -7.38 28.50
N LYS A 2 15.76 -6.57 27.45
CA LYS A 2 14.80 -5.46 27.25
C LYS A 2 13.71 -5.98 26.30
N GLU A 3 12.50 -6.10 26.83
CA GLU A 3 11.28 -6.43 26.09
C GLU A 3 11.02 -5.33 25.04
N ASN A 4 11.05 -5.69 23.77
CA ASN A 4 10.65 -4.81 22.68
C ASN A 4 9.15 -4.98 22.46
N ASN A 5 8.33 -4.18 23.14
CA ASN A 5 6.89 -4.18 22.89
C ASN A 5 6.63 -3.74 21.44
N SER A 6 5.99 -4.64 20.69
CA SER A 6 5.73 -4.46 19.26
C SER A 6 4.73 -3.34 19.05
N ARG A 7 5.04 -2.41 18.13
CA ARG A 7 4.10 -1.34 17.73
C ARG A 7 2.73 -1.87 17.27
N ARG A 8 2.66 -3.12 16.78
CA ARG A 8 1.41 -3.79 16.42
C ARG A 8 0.54 -4.13 17.64
N GLU A 9 1.14 -4.36 18.79
CA GLU A 9 0.46 -4.73 20.03
C GLU A 9 -0.15 -3.51 20.72
N PHE A 10 0.53 -2.37 20.63
CA PHE A 10 -0.02 -1.08 21.05
C PHE A 10 -1.27 -0.69 20.23
N LEU A 11 -1.23 -0.87 18.91
CA LEU A 11 -2.36 -0.56 18.02
C LEU A 11 -3.53 -1.54 18.16
N SER A 12 -3.29 -2.78 18.59
CA SER A 12 -4.37 -3.77 18.78
C SER A 12 -5.05 -3.67 20.16
N GLN A 13 -4.36 -3.09 21.16
CA GLN A 13 -4.91 -2.92 22.51
C GLN A 13 -5.69 -1.62 22.72
N SER A 14 -5.48 -0.59 21.90
CA SER A 14 -6.19 0.70 22.02
C SER A 14 -7.72 0.62 21.81
N GLY A 15 -8.26 -0.53 21.40
CA GLY A 15 -9.70 -0.76 21.27
C GLY A 15 -10.40 -1.40 22.49
N LYS A 16 -9.70 -1.68 23.60
CA LYS A 16 -10.26 -2.49 24.71
C LYS A 16 -10.53 -1.77 26.04
N MET A 17 -10.41 -0.44 26.13
CA MET A 17 -10.69 0.27 27.40
C MET A 17 -11.61 1.48 27.21
N VAL A 18 -12.92 1.24 27.11
CA VAL A 18 -13.95 2.18 27.61
C VAL A 18 -15.16 1.37 28.07
N THR A 19 -15.22 1.01 29.35
CA THR A 19 -16.47 0.79 30.11
C THR A 19 -16.12 0.75 31.60
N ALA A 20 -16.16 1.91 32.25
CA ALA A 20 -16.45 2.06 33.68
C ALA A 20 -16.42 3.55 34.05
N ALA A 21 -17.58 4.20 34.03
CA ALA A 21 -17.99 5.27 34.94
C ALA A 21 -19.10 6.13 34.30
N ALA A 22 -20.33 6.01 34.80
CA ALA A 22 -21.21 7.14 35.12
C ALA A 22 -22.59 6.60 35.58
N LEU A 23 -22.70 6.34 36.88
CA LEU A 23 -23.96 6.51 37.58
C LEU A 23 -24.11 8.01 37.86
N PHE A 24 -25.34 8.54 37.67
CA PHE A 24 -25.83 9.91 37.91
C PHE A 24 -25.73 10.93 36.75
N GLY A 25 -26.89 11.41 36.29
CA GLY A 25 -27.03 12.69 35.59
C GLY A 25 -27.84 12.66 34.27
N THR A 26 -28.96 13.37 34.25
CA THR A 26 -29.95 13.46 33.17
C THR A 26 -29.48 14.17 31.89
N SER A 27 -29.98 13.68 30.74
CA SER A 27 -30.08 14.29 29.40
C SER A 27 -28.79 14.78 28.72
N VAL A 28 -28.15 13.89 27.96
CA VAL A 28 -27.25 14.23 26.83
C VAL A 28 -27.58 13.28 25.67
N PRO A 29 -27.72 13.75 24.41
CA PRO A 29 -27.93 12.85 23.28
C PRO A 29 -26.68 11.98 23.09
N LEU A 30 -26.84 10.67 23.32
CA LEU A 30 -25.80 9.67 23.17
C LEU A 30 -25.55 9.46 21.66
N ALA A 31 -24.43 10.00 21.16
CA ALA A 31 -23.94 9.63 19.84
C ALA A 31 -23.57 8.14 19.87
N HIS A 32 -24.40 7.29 19.26
CA HIS A 32 -24.13 5.88 19.11
C HIS A 32 -23.00 5.73 18.08
N ALA A 33 -21.77 5.53 18.55
CA ALA A 33 -20.72 5.04 17.68
C ALA A 33 -21.16 3.65 17.20
N GLY A 34 -21.59 3.56 15.94
CA GLY A 34 -21.98 2.30 15.33
C GLY A 34 -20.87 1.29 15.54
N VAL A 35 -21.24 0.11 16.06
CA VAL A 35 -20.32 -1.02 16.17
C VAL A 35 -19.67 -1.19 14.81
N ALA A 36 -18.37 -0.91 14.73
CA ALA A 36 -17.57 -1.28 13.58
C ALA A 36 -17.63 -2.80 13.54
N GLY A 37 -18.54 -3.32 12.70
CA GLY A 37 -18.67 -4.74 12.47
C GLY A 37 -17.28 -5.28 12.18
N THR A 38 -16.93 -6.38 12.83
CA THR A 38 -15.71 -7.11 12.59
C THR A 38 -15.73 -7.57 11.14
N LEU A 39 -15.24 -6.72 10.22
CA LEU A 39 -15.00 -7.11 8.85
C LEU A 39 -13.80 -8.03 8.92
N ASN A 40 -14.07 -9.33 8.98
CA ASN A 40 -13.09 -10.36 8.73
C ASN A 40 -12.60 -10.13 7.29
N CYS A 41 -11.49 -9.42 7.14
CA CYS A 41 -10.83 -9.27 5.85
C CYS A 41 -10.13 -10.59 5.54
N GLU A 42 -10.92 -11.56 5.08
CA GLU A 42 -10.40 -12.77 4.45
C GLU A 42 -9.52 -12.34 3.27
N ALA A 43 -8.21 -12.32 3.47
CA ALA A 43 -7.20 -12.02 2.44
C ALA A 43 -7.01 -13.19 1.46
N ASN A 44 -8.04 -14.04 1.30
CA ASN A 44 -7.91 -15.38 0.76
C ASN A 44 -8.33 -15.51 -0.71
N ASN A 45 -8.80 -14.42 -1.36
CA ASN A 45 -9.13 -14.46 -2.78
C ASN A 45 -8.60 -13.20 -3.48
N THR A 46 -7.35 -13.27 -3.98
CA THR A 46 -6.86 -12.27 -4.93
C THR A 46 -7.67 -12.44 -6.21
N MET A 47 -8.53 -11.48 -6.52
CA MET A 47 -9.35 -11.51 -7.72
C MET A 47 -8.43 -11.56 -8.96
N LYS A 48 -8.52 -12.63 -9.75
CA LYS A 48 -7.82 -12.73 -11.03
C LYS A 48 -8.73 -12.16 -12.12
N ILE A 49 -8.36 -10.99 -12.63
CA ILE A 49 -9.02 -10.35 -13.78
C ILE A 49 -8.15 -10.63 -15.01
N THR A 50 -8.72 -11.26 -16.02
CA THR A 50 -8.03 -11.62 -17.28
C THR A 50 -8.48 -10.78 -18.46
N ASP A 51 -9.65 -10.15 -18.35
CA ASP A 51 -10.28 -9.40 -19.41
C ASP A 51 -9.55 -8.07 -19.64
N PRO A 52 -9.25 -7.71 -20.90
CA PRO A 52 -8.52 -6.47 -21.21
C PRO A 52 -9.39 -5.24 -20.99
N HIS A 53 -10.71 -5.36 -21.11
CA HIS A 53 -11.68 -4.27 -20.95
C HIS A 53 -12.81 -4.70 -20.03
N TYR A 54 -12.98 -3.99 -18.91
CA TYR A 54 -13.95 -4.35 -17.87
C TYR A 54 -14.33 -3.15 -16.99
N TYR A 55 -15.41 -3.33 -16.23
CA TYR A 55 -15.80 -2.44 -15.14
C TYR A 55 -15.39 -3.00 -13.79
N LEU A 56 -14.94 -2.12 -12.89
CA LEU A 56 -14.71 -2.42 -11.49
C LEU A 56 -15.69 -1.59 -10.65
N ASP A 57 -16.69 -2.25 -10.08
CA ASP A 57 -17.78 -1.65 -9.30
C ASP A 57 -17.44 -1.55 -7.82
N ASN A 58 -18.20 -0.71 -7.11
CA ASN A 58 -18.06 -0.47 -5.67
C ASN A 58 -16.63 -0.11 -5.27
N VAL A 59 -15.92 0.64 -6.11
CA VAL A 59 -14.61 1.18 -5.80
C VAL A 59 -14.83 2.43 -4.95
N LEU A 60 -14.21 2.48 -3.77
CA LEU A 60 -14.20 3.70 -2.97
C LEU A 60 -13.05 4.58 -3.46
N LEU A 61 -13.36 5.81 -3.89
CA LEU A 61 -12.39 6.80 -4.36
C LEU A 61 -12.43 8.05 -3.48
N GLU A 62 -11.27 8.66 -3.30
CA GLU A 62 -11.16 10.01 -2.76
C GLU A 62 -11.71 11.02 -3.77
N THR A 63 -12.59 11.91 -3.32
CA THR A 63 -13.19 12.95 -4.17
C THR A 63 -12.84 14.37 -3.70
N GLY A 64 -12.05 14.49 -2.63
CA GLY A 64 -11.52 15.74 -2.12
C GLY A 64 -11.51 15.78 -0.59
N PHE A 65 -11.48 16.99 -0.05
CA PHE A 65 -11.40 17.24 1.41
C PHE A 65 -12.42 18.28 1.84
N ASP A 66 -12.81 18.23 3.12
CA ASP A 66 -13.50 19.31 3.81
C ASP A 66 -12.47 20.15 4.57
N TYR A 67 -12.66 21.47 4.58
CA TYR A 67 -11.72 22.43 5.15
C TYR A 67 -12.39 23.28 6.22
N GLU A 68 -11.69 23.49 7.33
CA GLU A 68 -12.04 24.46 8.37
C GLU A 68 -10.85 25.41 8.56
N ASN A 69 -11.10 26.72 8.49
CA ASN A 69 -10.07 27.76 8.63
C ASN A 69 -8.84 27.54 7.72
N GLY A 70 -9.05 26.96 6.53
CA GLY A 70 -7.98 26.65 5.57
C GLY A 70 -7.21 25.35 5.84
N VAL A 71 -7.59 24.59 6.87
CA VAL A 71 -6.99 23.29 7.21
C VAL A 71 -7.93 22.16 6.80
N ALA A 72 -7.42 21.15 6.09
CA ALA A 72 -8.20 19.97 5.76
C ALA A 72 -8.49 19.16 7.03
N VAL A 73 -9.78 18.94 7.34
CA VAL A 73 -10.23 18.24 8.55
C VAL A 73 -10.81 16.86 8.26
N GLN A 74 -11.27 16.61 7.03
CA GLN A 74 -11.89 15.36 6.64
C GLN A 74 -11.63 15.06 5.16
N THR A 75 -11.44 13.78 4.82
CA THR A 75 -11.41 13.30 3.44
C THR A 75 -12.81 12.89 2.99
N ARG A 76 -13.24 13.40 1.83
CA ARG A 76 -14.46 12.98 1.17
C ARG A 76 -14.19 11.81 0.25
N THR A 77 -15.12 10.86 0.26
CA THR A 77 -15.05 9.67 -0.58
C THR A 77 -16.39 9.42 -1.26
N ALA A 78 -16.35 8.75 -2.41
CA ALA A 78 -17.53 8.30 -3.12
C ALA A 78 -17.32 6.88 -3.64
N ARG A 79 -18.41 6.11 -3.73
CA ARG A 79 -18.41 4.84 -4.47
C ARG A 79 -18.61 5.12 -5.94
N GLN A 80 -17.75 4.56 -6.77
CA GLN A 80 -17.76 4.75 -8.22
C GLN A 80 -17.48 3.43 -8.92
N THR A 81 -17.78 3.42 -10.23
CA THR A 81 -17.33 2.37 -11.14
C THR A 81 -16.15 2.88 -11.94
N VAL A 82 -15.06 2.11 -11.96
CA VAL A 82 -13.85 2.41 -12.74
C VAL A 82 -13.87 1.54 -13.98
N GLU A 83 -13.80 2.15 -15.16
CA GLU A 83 -13.65 1.42 -16.41
C GLU A 83 -12.16 1.29 -16.76
N ILE A 84 -11.73 0.06 -16.97
CA ILE A 84 -10.33 -0.27 -17.26
C ILE A 84 -10.27 -0.88 -18.65
N GLN A 85 -9.39 -0.35 -19.49
CA GLN A 85 -9.07 -0.89 -20.81
C GLN A 85 -7.56 -0.97 -20.98
N ASP A 86 -7.05 -2.16 -21.31
CA ASP A 86 -5.62 -2.44 -21.52
C ASP A 86 -4.73 -1.95 -20.37
N GLY A 87 -5.20 -2.14 -19.13
CA GLY A 87 -4.50 -1.73 -17.92
C GLY A 87 -4.53 -0.22 -17.63
N LYS A 88 -5.31 0.56 -18.38
CA LYS A 88 -5.50 2.00 -18.17
C LYS A 88 -6.91 2.29 -17.68
N ILE A 89 -7.05 3.27 -16.78
CA ILE A 89 -8.35 3.82 -16.41
C ILE A 89 -8.81 4.70 -17.57
N VAL A 90 -9.91 4.33 -18.24
CA VAL A 90 -10.46 5.08 -19.38
C VAL A 90 -11.63 5.98 -18.96
N ALA A 91 -12.34 5.64 -17.88
CA ALA A 91 -13.42 6.46 -17.34
C ALA A 91 -13.65 6.20 -15.84
N LEU A 92 -14.13 7.23 -15.15
CA LEU A 92 -14.80 7.13 -13.85
C LEU A 92 -16.29 7.35 -14.07
N ARG A 93 -17.11 6.48 -13.49
CA ARG A 93 -18.57 6.47 -13.71
C ARG A 93 -19.31 6.47 -12.38
N GLU A 94 -20.60 6.79 -12.42
CA GLU A 94 -21.47 6.56 -11.27
C GLU A 94 -21.48 5.06 -10.93
N ASN A 95 -21.64 4.75 -9.64
CA ASN A 95 -21.51 3.38 -9.17
C ASN A 95 -22.56 2.47 -9.84
N LYS A 96 -22.10 1.33 -10.36
CA LYS A 96 -22.88 0.32 -11.08
C LYS A 96 -23.52 0.82 -12.38
N GLN A 97 -22.97 1.88 -12.97
CA GLN A 97 -23.38 2.34 -14.29
C GLN A 97 -22.45 1.80 -15.37
N HIS A 98 -23.02 0.99 -16.27
CA HIS A 98 -22.29 0.33 -17.36
C HIS A 98 -22.89 0.76 -18.71
N PRO A 99 -22.31 1.75 -19.40
CA PRO A 99 -22.80 2.15 -20.72
C PRO A 99 -22.76 1.02 -21.75
N ASP A 100 -21.74 0.17 -21.66
CA ASP A 100 -21.66 -1.07 -22.43
C ASP A 100 -21.95 -2.27 -21.52
N ALA A 101 -23.18 -2.76 -21.55
CA ALA A 101 -23.59 -3.90 -20.73
C ALA A 101 -22.96 -5.23 -21.14
N THR A 102 -22.23 -5.30 -22.26
CA THR A 102 -21.59 -6.53 -22.74
C THR A 102 -20.24 -6.80 -22.07
N LEU A 103 -19.63 -5.77 -21.47
CA LEU A 103 -18.35 -5.91 -20.79
C LEU A 103 -18.51 -6.60 -19.42
N PRO A 104 -17.52 -7.39 -19.00
CA PRO A 104 -17.50 -7.98 -17.68
C PRO A 104 -17.39 -6.90 -16.60
N HIS A 105 -18.01 -7.15 -15.45
CA HIS A 105 -17.94 -6.31 -14.28
C HIS A 105 -17.49 -7.11 -13.05
N TYR A 106 -16.68 -6.48 -12.22
CA TYR A 106 -16.10 -7.08 -11.02
C TYR A 106 -16.37 -6.21 -9.81
N ASP A 107 -16.64 -6.82 -8.65
CA ASP A 107 -16.91 -6.08 -7.42
C ASP A 107 -15.61 -5.87 -6.61
N ALA A 108 -15.21 -4.62 -6.41
CA ALA A 108 -14.07 -4.27 -5.55
C ALA A 108 -14.37 -4.42 -4.05
N GLY A 109 -15.62 -4.72 -3.68
CA GLY A 109 -16.03 -4.97 -2.29
C GLY A 109 -15.98 -3.74 -1.41
N GLY A 110 -16.18 -2.53 -1.97
CA GLY A 110 -16.16 -1.28 -1.22
C GLY A 110 -14.76 -0.84 -0.78
N LYS A 111 -13.69 -1.43 -1.33
CA LYS A 111 -12.31 -1.12 -0.95
C LYS A 111 -11.86 0.22 -1.52
N LEU A 112 -10.99 0.91 -0.78
CA LEU A 112 -10.31 2.12 -1.22
C LEU A 112 -9.29 1.79 -2.30
N MET A 113 -9.48 2.35 -3.49
CA MET A 113 -8.48 2.27 -4.55
C MET A 113 -7.43 3.36 -4.33
N LEU A 114 -6.18 2.94 -4.23
CA LEU A 114 -5.03 3.81 -4.15
C LEU A 114 -4.16 3.62 -5.39
N PRO A 115 -3.48 4.68 -5.87
CA PRO A 115 -2.40 4.51 -6.83
C PRO A 115 -1.37 3.53 -6.28
N THR A 116 -0.64 2.87 -7.18
CA THR A 116 0.54 2.10 -6.77
C THR A 116 1.54 3.04 -6.09
N THR A 117 2.01 2.66 -4.92
CA THR A 117 3.02 3.44 -4.22
C THR A 117 4.36 3.32 -4.94
N ARG A 118 5.08 4.44 -5.03
CA ARG A 118 6.47 4.45 -5.47
C ARG A 118 7.34 4.83 -4.27
N ASP A 119 8.38 4.06 -4.04
CA ASP A 119 9.40 4.42 -3.07
C ASP A 119 10.31 5.50 -3.68
N MET A 120 10.26 6.69 -3.10
CA MET A 120 11.04 7.84 -3.56
C MET A 120 12.38 7.97 -2.84
N HIS A 121 12.62 7.18 -1.80
CA HIS A 121 13.83 7.24 -0.99
C HIS A 121 14.46 5.86 -0.85
N ILE A 122 15.01 5.37 -1.96
CA ILE A 122 15.79 4.15 -1.99
C ILE A 122 17.29 4.45 -1.93
N HIS A 123 17.97 3.89 -0.94
CA HIS A 123 19.43 3.80 -0.99
C HIS A 123 19.81 2.53 -1.75
N LEU A 124 20.06 2.68 -3.05
CA LEU A 124 20.69 1.61 -3.81
C LEU A 124 22.12 1.41 -3.34
N ASP A 125 22.51 0.16 -3.12
CA ASP A 125 23.89 -0.18 -2.83
C ASP A 125 24.76 0.16 -4.05
N LYS A 126 25.65 1.14 -3.87
CA LYS A 126 26.55 1.66 -4.90
C LYS A 126 27.47 0.57 -5.45
N THR A 127 27.70 -0.51 -4.69
CA THR A 127 28.48 -1.68 -5.10
C THR A 127 27.94 -2.30 -6.40
N PHE A 128 26.61 -2.26 -6.60
CA PHE A 128 25.95 -2.90 -7.75
C PHE A 128 25.51 -1.93 -8.85
N TYR A 129 25.97 -0.67 -8.80
CA TYR A 129 25.54 0.34 -9.75
C TYR A 129 25.90 -0.01 -11.21
N GLY A 130 24.89 -0.03 -12.08
CA GLY A 130 25.01 -0.31 -13.52
C GLY A 130 25.09 -1.79 -13.92
N GLY A 131 24.73 -2.72 -13.03
CA GLY A 131 24.43 -4.12 -13.35
C GLY A 131 22.93 -4.43 -13.22
N PRO A 132 22.49 -5.69 -13.44
CA PRO A 132 21.14 -6.12 -13.12
C PRO A 132 20.81 -5.83 -11.65
N TRP A 133 19.55 -5.49 -11.37
CA TRP A 133 19.10 -5.26 -10.01
C TRP A 133 19.38 -6.49 -9.12
N ARG A 134 19.89 -6.25 -7.91
CA ARG A 134 20.17 -7.27 -6.91
C ARG A 134 19.78 -6.74 -5.54
N SER A 135 18.98 -7.50 -4.79
CA SER A 135 18.76 -7.20 -3.38
C SER A 135 19.96 -7.59 -2.54
N LEU A 136 20.16 -6.87 -1.44
CA LEU A 136 21.11 -7.27 -0.41
C LEU A 136 20.62 -8.57 0.24
N ASN A 137 21.20 -9.70 -0.15
CA ASN A 137 20.99 -10.97 0.54
C ASN A 137 21.95 -11.03 1.73
N ARG A 138 21.56 -10.42 2.86
CA ARG A 138 22.31 -10.44 4.12
C ARG A 138 21.56 -11.28 5.17
N PRO A 139 21.87 -12.58 5.31
CA PRO A 139 21.30 -13.41 6.35
C PRO A 139 21.55 -12.83 7.75
N ALA A 140 20.66 -13.12 8.70
CA ALA A 140 20.85 -12.76 10.10
C ALA A 140 22.16 -13.37 10.64
N GLY A 141 22.95 -12.59 11.39
CA GLY A 141 24.24 -13.01 11.92
C GLY A 141 25.46 -12.66 11.06
N THR A 142 25.28 -12.05 9.89
CA THR A 142 26.38 -11.61 9.04
C THR A 142 27.25 -10.54 9.72
N THR A 143 28.55 -10.80 9.92
CA THR A 143 29.49 -9.88 10.58
C THR A 143 30.12 -8.87 9.63
N ILE A 144 30.84 -7.88 10.16
CA ILE A 144 31.62 -6.92 9.33
C ILE A 144 32.70 -7.66 8.53
N GLN A 145 33.37 -8.66 9.11
CA GLN A 145 34.42 -9.43 8.43
C GLN A 145 33.87 -10.21 7.23
N ASP A 146 32.65 -10.75 7.34
CA ASP A 146 32.00 -11.46 6.24
C ASP A 146 31.67 -10.51 5.09
N MET A 147 31.30 -9.26 5.39
CA MET A 147 31.08 -8.22 4.38
C MET A 147 32.38 -7.83 3.69
N ILE A 148 33.49 -7.69 4.42
CA ILE A 148 34.81 -7.43 3.83
C ILE A 148 35.23 -8.57 2.90
N LYS A 149 35.07 -9.84 3.31
CA LYS A 149 35.37 -11.01 2.46
C LYS A 149 34.50 -11.04 1.20
N LEU A 150 33.22 -10.68 1.35
CA LEU A 150 32.28 -10.60 0.24
C LEU A 150 32.70 -9.50 -0.76
N GLU A 151 33.04 -8.31 -0.28
CA GLU A 151 33.53 -7.20 -1.10
C GLU A 151 34.83 -7.57 -1.82
N GLN A 152 35.79 -8.18 -1.13
CA GLN A 152 37.05 -8.65 -1.72
C GLN A 152 36.83 -9.61 -2.89
N LYS A 153 35.82 -10.50 -2.80
CA LYS A 153 35.45 -11.39 -3.89
C LYS A 153 34.79 -10.64 -5.06
N MET A 154 33.97 -9.63 -4.79
CA MET A 154 33.20 -8.90 -5.81
C MET A 154 34.02 -7.85 -6.57
N LEU A 155 34.95 -7.18 -5.90
CA LEU A 155 35.71 -6.06 -6.49
C LEU A 155 36.43 -6.40 -7.82
N PRO A 156 37.08 -7.57 -7.99
CA PRO A 156 37.69 -7.94 -9.26
C PRO A 156 36.69 -8.04 -10.43
N GLU A 157 35.50 -8.58 -10.19
CA GLU A 157 34.43 -8.71 -11.19
C GLU A 157 33.87 -7.33 -11.57
N LEU A 158 33.74 -6.43 -10.60
CA LEU A 158 33.29 -5.05 -10.82
C LEU A 158 34.31 -4.24 -11.63
N HIS A 159 35.61 -4.48 -11.44
CA HIS A 159 36.68 -3.84 -12.21
C HIS A 159 36.61 -4.20 -13.69
N GLY A 160 36.47 -5.49 -14.03
CA GLY A 160 36.34 -5.92 -15.42
C GLY A 160 35.13 -5.29 -16.13
N ASN A 161 34.02 -5.18 -15.41
CA ASN A 161 32.80 -4.52 -15.91
C ASN A 161 32.95 -3.00 -16.08
N ARG A 162 33.81 -2.33 -15.30
CA ARG A 162 34.06 -0.89 -15.43
C ARG A 162 34.79 -0.56 -16.74
N THR A 163 35.85 -1.31 -17.06
CA THR A 163 36.64 -1.12 -18.29
C THR A 163 35.79 -1.38 -19.54
N ARG A 164 34.97 -2.44 -19.50
CA ARG A 164 34.06 -2.81 -20.60
C ARG A 164 32.94 -1.77 -20.84
N ARG A 165 32.51 -1.06 -19.78
CA ARG A 165 31.50 0.01 -19.85
C ARG A 165 32.06 1.34 -20.37
N ASN A 166 33.31 1.67 -20.02
CA ASN A 166 33.98 2.85 -20.57
C ASN A 166 34.37 2.69 -22.04
N GLY A 167 34.63 1.46 -22.52
CA GLY A 167 34.96 1.18 -23.92
C GLY A 167 33.79 1.10 -24.89
N ARG A 168 32.53 1.22 -24.41
CA ARG A 168 31.30 1.18 -25.23
C ARG A 168 30.72 2.57 -25.53
N LYS A 169 31.42 3.63 -25.15
CA LYS A 169 31.15 4.98 -25.65
C LYS A 169 31.91 5.14 -26.97
N ASN A 170 31.32 4.65 -28.07
CA ASN A 170 31.54 5.04 -29.47
C ASN A 170 30.53 4.27 -30.32
#